data_AF-A0A4R2BLK4-F1
#
_entry.id   AF-A0A4R2BLK4-F1
#
_cell.length_a   1.000
_cell.length_b   1.000
_cell.length_c   1.000
_cell.angle_alpha   90.00
_cell.angle_beta   90.00
_cell.angle_gamma   90.00
#
_symmetry.space_group_name_H-M   'P 1'
#
loop_
_entity.id
_entity.type
_entity.pdbx_description
1 polymer ?
#
loop_
_entity_poly.entity_id
_entity_poly.type
_entity_poly.pdbx_seq_one_letter_code
_entity_poly.pdbx_strand_id
1 'polypeptide(L)' 'MGLSNIGIPGLILILVIALIVFGPKKLPEIGSAFGKTLSEFKRSARSLMNDDDSEEEKEKKVVTAVNPAEDKKKL' A
#
# COMPACT_ATOMS: atom_id res chain seq x y z
N MET A 1 12.55 -36.73 3.52
CA MET A 1 12.92 -35.44 4.14
C MET A 1 12.89 -34.37 3.05
N GLY A 2 11.71 -33.82 2.77
CA GLY A 2 11.52 -32.86 1.67
C GLY A 2 11.51 -31.42 2.16
N LEU A 3 11.88 -30.50 1.25
CA LEU A 3 11.86 -29.04 1.41
C LEU A 3 10.50 -28.47 1.85
N SER A 4 9.43 -29.27 1.85
CA SER A 4 8.10 -28.89 2.37
C SER A 4 8.07 -28.57 3.87
N ASN A 5 9.08 -28.98 4.65
CA ASN A 5 9.22 -28.52 6.05
C ASN A 5 9.86 -27.12 6.16
N ILE A 6 10.39 -26.58 5.06
CA ILE A 6 10.86 -25.19 4.92
C ILE A 6 9.62 -24.32 4.56
N GLY A 7 8.64 -24.34 5.45
CA GLY A 7 7.46 -23.49 5.31
C GLY A 7 7.78 -22.02 5.60
N ILE A 8 6.80 -21.33 6.17
CA ILE A 8 6.95 -19.97 6.70
C ILE A 8 8.25 -19.72 7.51
N PRO A 9 8.78 -20.66 8.32
CA PRO A 9 10.04 -20.45 9.02
C PRO A 9 11.24 -20.18 8.11
N GLY A 10 11.32 -20.85 6.95
CA GLY A 10 12.39 -20.63 5.97
C GLY A 10 12.30 -19.27 5.30
N LEU A 11 11.08 -18.83 4.98
CA LEU A 11 10.83 -17.49 4.45
C LEU A 11 11.28 -16.39 5.43
N ILE A 12 10.96 -16.55 6.72
CA ILE A 12 11.33 -15.59 7.76
C ILE A 12 12.84 -15.45 7.86
N LEU A 13 13.60 -16.56 7.79
CA LEU A 13 15.07 -16.51 7.84
C LEU A 13 15.65 -15.67 6.68
N ILE A 14 15.15 -15.90 5.46
CA ILE A 14 15.57 -15.12 4.27
C ILE A 14 15.18 -13.65 4.45
N LEU A 15 13.98 -13.38 4.98
CA LEU A 15 13.49 -12.03 5.24
C LEU A 15 14.39 -11.31 6.25
N VAL A 16 14.81 -11.96 7.33
CA VAL A 16 15.73 -11.38 8.32
C VAL A 16 17.08 -11.01 7.68
N ILE A 17 17.65 -11.87 6.85
CA ILE A 17 18.91 -11.56 6.14
C ILE A 17 18.71 -10.37 5.21
N ALA A 18 17.63 -10.36 4.44
CA ALA A 18 17.29 -9.24 3.57
C ALA A 18 17.07 -7.94 4.37
N LEU A 19 16.46 -8.02 5.55
CA LEU A 19 16.26 -6.89 6.45
C LEU A 19 17.56 -6.35 7.03
N ILE A 20 18.58 -7.18 7.23
CA ILE A 20 19.89 -6.70 7.68
C ILE A 20 20.59 -5.93 6.54
N VAL A 21 20.49 -6.43 5.30
CA VAL A 21 21.12 -5.79 4.13
C VAL A 21 20.38 -4.52 3.71
N PHE A 22 19.06 -4.57 3.62
CA PHE A 22 18.23 -3.47 3.11
C PHE A 22 17.65 -2.60 4.24
N GLY A 23 17.43 -3.13 5.44
CA GLY A 23 16.79 -2.43 6.55
C GLY A 23 15.25 -2.57 6.56
N PRO A 24 14.61 -2.65 7.75
CA PRO A 24 13.15 -2.83 7.89
C PRO A 24 12.33 -1.63 7.44
N LYS A 25 12.94 -0.45 7.30
CA LYS A 25 12.26 0.73 6.76
C LYS A 25 12.19 0.74 5.23
N LYS A 26 13.15 0.10 4.53
CA LYS A 26 13.22 0.14 3.06
C LYS A 26 12.19 -0.77 2.38
N LEU A 27 11.89 -1.94 2.95
CA LEU A 27 10.86 -2.83 2.40
C LEU A 27 9.46 -2.17 2.31
N PRO A 28 8.91 -1.54 3.37
CA PRO A 28 7.62 -0.86 3.28
C PRO A 28 7.68 0.40 2.43
N GLU A 29 8.81 1.11 2.38
CA GLU A 29 9.02 2.28 1.52
C GLU A 29 8.93 1.90 0.03
N ILE A 30 9.68 0.88 -0.39
CA ILE A 30 9.66 0.34 -1.76
C ILE A 30 8.29 -0.28 -2.06
N GLY A 31 7.72 -1.03 -1.12
CA GLY A 31 6.39 -1.63 -1.27
C GLY A 31 5.28 -0.59 -1.42
N SER A 32 5.37 0.54 -0.73
CA SER A 32 4.39 1.64 -0.86
C SER A 32 4.49 2.33 -2.21
N ALA A 33 5.71 2.56 -2.71
CA ALA A 33 5.92 3.13 -4.05
C ALA A 33 5.44 2.17 -5.14
N PHE A 34 5.87 0.91 -5.08
CA PHE A 34 5.48 -0.13 -6.03
C PHE A 34 3.98 -0.42 -5.98
N GLY A 35 3.37 -0.40 -4.79
CA GLY A 35 1.94 -0.60 -4.59
C GLY A 35 1.09 0.48 -5.25
N LYS A 36 1.53 1.74 -5.24
CA LYS A 36 0.86 2.82 -5.98
C LYS A 36 0.90 2.57 -7.48
N THR A 37 2.08 2.23 -8.02
CA THR A 37 2.24 1.87 -9.44
C THR A 37 1.38 0.68 -9.82
N LEU A 38 1.35 -0.37 -8.99
CA LEU A 38 0.52 -1.56 -9.25
C LEU A 38 -0.98 -1.25 -9.13
N SER A 39 -1.37 -0.34 -8.24
CA SER A 39 -2.77 0.11 -8.10
C SER A 39 -3.24 0.85 -9.35
N GLU A 40 -2.44 1.78 -9.86
CA GLU A 40 -2.70 2.48 -11.11
C GLU A 40 -2.71 1.52 -12.29
N PHE A 41 -1.70 0.64 -12.38
CA PHE A 41 -1.64 -0.40 -13.41
C PHE A 41 -2.86 -1.31 -13.37
N LYS A 42 -3.32 -1.73 -12.18
CA LYS A 42 -4.53 -2.55 -12.01
C LYS A 42 -5.78 -1.80 -12.48
N ARG A 43 -5.90 -0.50 -12.22
CA ARG A 43 -7.03 0.31 -12.68
C ARG A 43 -7.04 0.42 -14.19
N SER A 44 -5.90 0.78 -14.80
CA SER A 44 -5.77 0.86 -16.25
C SER A 44 -6.00 -0.49 -16.91
N ALA A 45 -5.40 -1.57 -16.41
CA ALA A 45 -5.63 -2.92 -16.91
C ALA A 45 -7.10 -3.33 -16.78
N ARG A 46 -7.77 -2.95 -15.70
CA ARG A 46 -9.21 -3.20 -15.51
C ARG A 46 -10.05 -2.42 -16.50
N SER A 47 -9.76 -1.15 -16.77
CA SER A 47 -10.45 -0.37 -17.80
C SER A 47 -10.27 -0.98 -19.19
N LEU A 48 -9.06 -1.45 -19.53
CA LEU A 48 -8.80 -2.11 -20.82
C LEU A 48 -9.47 -3.49 -20.95
N MET A 49 -9.67 -4.19 -19.84
CA MET A 49 -10.33 -5.51 -19.81
C MET A 49 -11.85 -5.41 -19.71
N ASN A 50 -12.40 -4.27 -19.26
CA ASN A 50 -13.83 -4.04 -19.10
C ASN A 50 -14.21 -2.82 -19.95
N ASP A 51 -14.32 -3.04 -21.26
CA ASP A 51 -14.88 -2.06 -22.21
C ASP A 51 -16.43 -1.97 -22.13
N ASP A 52 -17.05 -2.52 -21.08
CA ASP A 52 -18.47 -2.32 -20.78
C ASP A 52 -18.68 -2.15 -19.25
N ASP A 53 -19.22 -0.99 -18.90
CA ASP A 53 -19.84 -0.58 -17.64
C ASP A 53 -19.02 -0.64 -16.32
N SER A 54 -18.55 0.52 -15.88
CA SER A 54 -18.96 1.19 -14.62
C SER A 54 -17.87 2.14 -14.11
N GLU A 55 -18.13 3.44 -14.21
CA GLU A 55 -17.31 4.49 -13.63
C GLU A 55 -17.46 4.61 -12.10
N GLU A 56 -16.45 5.24 -11.51
CA GLU A 56 -16.40 5.94 -10.23
C GLU A 56 -16.02 5.20 -8.94
N GLU A 57 -14.75 5.40 -8.60
CA GLU A 57 -14.21 5.35 -7.26
C GLU A 57 -14.70 6.51 -6.39
N LYS A 58 -15.25 6.16 -5.23
CA LYS A 58 -15.39 7.07 -4.09
C LYS A 58 -14.10 7.12 -3.26
N GLU A 59 -13.64 8.35 -3.06
CA GLU A 59 -12.88 8.92 -1.94
C GLU A 59 -12.42 8.01 -0.77
N LYS A 60 -11.17 8.22 -0.29
CA LYS A 60 -10.94 8.81 1.05
C LYS A 60 -9.47 9.10 1.40
N LYS A 61 -9.25 10.36 1.80
CA LYS A 61 -8.39 10.89 2.88
C LYS A 61 -6.88 11.03 2.67
N VAL A 62 -6.50 12.18 2.12
CA VAL A 62 -5.54 13.07 2.77
C VAL A 62 -6.30 14.38 3.09
N VAL A 63 -5.98 15.04 4.21
CA VAL A 63 -6.51 16.34 4.68
C VAL A 63 -7.81 16.33 5.52
N THR A 64 -7.75 15.85 6.76
CA THR A 64 -8.48 16.49 7.89
C THR A 64 -7.73 16.28 9.19
N ALA A 65 -6.57 16.93 9.31
CA ALA A 65 -5.90 17.16 10.58
C ALA A 65 -5.16 18.51 10.51
N VAL A 66 -5.91 19.59 10.33
CA VAL A 66 -5.43 20.96 10.60
C VAL A 66 -6.64 21.85 10.95
N ASN A 67 -6.63 22.27 12.23
CA ASN A 67 -7.34 23.37 12.91
C ASN A 67 -8.87 23.34 13.12
N PRO A 68 -9.34 23.12 14.37
CA PRO A 68 -10.60 23.65 14.86
C PRO A 68 -10.55 25.18 14.87
N ALA A 69 -11.40 25.81 14.08
CA ALA A 69 -11.62 27.25 14.10
C ALA A 69 -12.20 27.67 15.46
N GLU A 70 -11.38 28.37 16.25
CA GLU A 70 -11.84 29.45 17.10
C GLU A 70 -12.54 30.52 16.24
N ASP A 71 -13.41 31.30 16.87
CA ASP A 71 -14.06 32.51 16.35
C ASP A 71 -15.43 32.34 15.65
N LYS A 72 -16.49 32.41 16.48
CA LYS A 72 -17.61 33.38 16.36
C LYS A 72 -18.67 33.10 17.41
N LYS A 73 -18.47 33.63 18.62
CA LYS A 73 -19.56 34.05 19.51
C LYS A 73 -19.14 35.32 20.25
N LYS A 74 -18.95 36.38 19.48
CA LYS A 74 -18.88 37.74 20.01
C LYS A 74 -19.80 38.61 19.17
N LEU A 75 -20.74 39.23 19.89
CA LEU A 75 -21.60 40.36 19.53
C LEU A 75 -22.83 40.01 18.68
#